data_AF-A0A0L1JJN0-F1
#
_entry.id   AF-A0A0L1JJN0-F1
#
_cell.length_a   1.000
_cell.length_b   1.000
_cell.length_c   1.000
_cell.angle_alpha   90.00
_cell.angle_beta   90.00
_cell.angle_gamma   90.00
#
_symmetry.space_group_name_H-M   'P 1'
#
loop_
_entity.id
_entity.type
_entity.pdbx_description
1 polymer ?
#
loop_
_entity_poly.entity_id
_entity_poly.type
_entity_poly.pdbx_seq_one_letter_code
_entity_poly.pdbx_strand_id
1 'polypeptide(L)'
;MTTPEWLKPGIYGALLGAAFVGIVGFSWGGWMTRGGADEFATAMAEDEVIAALVPVCLEISRTDPNRVAQIAAIREASTSQRRNVVMETGWATMPGSDGPNRDLAQACIEGLELDAS
;
A
#
# COMPACT_ATOMS: atom_id res chain seq x y z
N MET A 1 -23.31 13.20 -47.90
CA MET A 1 -21.94 12.65 -47.76
C MET A 1 -21.98 11.17 -48.10
N THR A 2 -21.37 10.79 -49.22
CA THR A 2 -21.26 9.42 -49.71
C THR A 2 -20.09 8.73 -49.03
N THR A 3 -20.35 7.89 -48.02
CA THR A 3 -19.30 7.03 -47.45
C THR A 3 -19.01 5.91 -48.45
N PRO A 4 -17.75 5.76 -48.90
CA PRO A 4 -17.44 4.80 -49.93
C PRO A 4 -17.43 3.37 -49.37
N GLU A 5 -17.84 2.41 -50.18
CA GLU A 5 -18.22 1.05 -49.73
C GLU A 5 -17.04 0.25 -49.17
N TRP A 6 -15.82 0.57 -49.62
CA TRP A 6 -14.56 0.02 -49.13
C TRP A 6 -14.19 0.50 -47.70
N LEU A 7 -14.83 1.55 -47.20
CA LEU A 7 -14.60 2.06 -45.85
C LEU A 7 -15.21 1.15 -44.77
N LYS A 8 -16.33 0.48 -45.08
CA LYS A 8 -17.01 -0.44 -44.15
C LYS A 8 -16.09 -1.55 -43.65
N PRO A 9 -15.43 -2.36 -44.50
CA PRO A 9 -14.51 -3.41 -44.04
C PRO A 9 -13.26 -2.84 -43.35
N GLY A 10 -12.77 -1.67 -43.77
CA GLY A 10 -11.64 -0.99 -43.12
C GLY A 10 -11.92 -0.62 -41.66
N ILE A 11 -13.13 -0.14 -41.35
CA ILE A 11 -13.52 0.21 -39.98
C ILE A 11 -13.59 -1.05 -39.10
N TYR A 12 -14.15 -2.15 -39.60
CA TYR A 12 -14.19 -3.41 -38.83
C TYR A 12 -12.80 -3.98 -38.58
N GLY A 13 -11.89 -3.91 -39.57
CA GLY A 13 -10.49 -4.32 -39.41
C GLY A 13 -9.77 -3.47 -38.36
N ALA A 14 -9.99 -2.16 -38.36
CA ALA A 14 -9.40 -1.26 -37.36
C ALA A 14 -9.91 -1.55 -35.94
N LEU A 15 -11.22 -1.81 -35.77
CA LEU A 15 -11.80 -2.16 -34.47
C LEU A 15 -11.25 -3.49 -33.95
N LEU A 16 -11.18 -4.52 -34.79
CA LEU A 16 -10.64 -5.83 -34.41
C LEU A 16 -9.14 -5.75 -34.10
N GLY A 17 -8.38 -4.99 -34.89
CA GLY A 17 -6.95 -4.77 -34.65
C GLY A 17 -6.70 -4.04 -33.32
N ALA A 18 -7.46 -2.97 -33.05
CA ALA A 18 -7.37 -2.24 -31.80
C ALA A 18 -7.72 -3.10 -30.58
N ALA A 19 -8.78 -3.91 -30.68
CA ALA A 19 -9.15 -4.85 -29.63
C ALA A 19 -8.05 -5.90 -29.38
N PHE A 20 -7.49 -6.46 -30.44
CA PHE A 20 -6.41 -7.44 -30.34
C PHE A 20 -5.15 -6.86 -29.69
N VAL A 21 -4.70 -5.68 -30.15
CA VAL A 21 -3.54 -4.99 -29.57
C VAL A 21 -3.81 -4.60 -28.12
N GLY A 22 -5.02 -4.15 -27.80
CA GLY A 22 -5.43 -3.88 -26.41
C GLY A 22 -5.28 -5.13 -25.54
N ILE A 23 -5.93 -6.24 -25.91
CA ILE A 23 -5.91 -7.47 -25.11
C ILE A 23 -4.48 -7.99 -24.91
N VAL A 24 -3.67 -8.03 -25.97
CA VAL A 24 -2.28 -8.52 -25.88
C VAL A 24 -1.40 -7.56 -25.08
N GLY A 25 -1.55 -6.25 -25.27
CA GLY A 25 -0.80 -5.23 -24.55
C GLY A 25 -1.09 -5.23 -23.05
N PHE A 26 -2.38 -5.30 -22.68
CA PHE A 26 -2.81 -5.31 -21.28
C PHE A 26 -2.56 -6.67 -20.59
N SER A 27 -2.60 -7.80 -21.31
CA SER A 27 -2.40 -9.13 -20.71
C SER A 27 -0.94 -9.57 -20.62
N TRP A 28 -0.10 -9.21 -21.59
CA TRP A 28 1.27 -9.73 -21.68
C TRP A 28 2.32 -8.63 -21.81
N GLY A 29 1.97 -7.50 -22.44
CA GLY A 29 2.84 -6.34 -22.56
C GLY A 29 3.02 -5.55 -21.26
N GLY A 30 2.27 -5.86 -20.20
CA GLY A 30 2.30 -5.10 -18.94
C GLY A 30 1.82 -3.66 -19.11
N TRP A 31 1.00 -3.38 -20.14
CA TRP A 31 0.47 -2.03 -20.34
C TRP A 31 -0.45 -1.71 -19.18
N MET A 32 -0.06 -0.75 -18.35
CA MET A 32 -0.88 -0.19 -17.30
C MET A 32 -1.32 1.21 -17.72
N THR A 33 -2.54 1.61 -17.37
CA THR A 33 -2.98 2.99 -17.61
C THR A 33 -2.17 3.92 -16.72
N ARG A 34 -1.95 5.18 -17.14
CA ARG A 34 -1.16 6.15 -16.37
C ARG A 34 -1.63 6.28 -14.91
N GLY A 35 -2.94 6.24 -14.67
CA GLY A 35 -3.50 6.30 -13.31
C GLY A 35 -3.16 5.06 -12.46
N GLY A 36 -3.28 3.86 -13.04
CA GLY A 36 -2.90 2.63 -12.32
C GLY A 36 -1.39 2.55 -12.07
N ALA A 37 -0.56 3.06 -12.97
CA ALA A 37 0.89 3.09 -12.79
C ALA A 37 1.32 4.03 -11.65
N ASP A 38 0.64 5.18 -11.53
CA ASP A 38 0.88 6.15 -10.45
C ASP A 38 0.42 5.62 -9.09
N GLU A 39 -0.76 5.00 -9.04
CA GLU A 39 -1.29 4.33 -7.84
C GLU A 39 -0.37 3.18 -7.39
N PHE A 40 0.07 2.33 -8.32
CA PHE A 40 0.98 1.23 -8.03
C PHE A 40 2.36 1.72 -7.55
N ALA A 41 2.91 2.76 -8.18
CA ALA A 41 4.17 3.35 -7.77
C ALA A 41 4.08 3.99 -6.37
N THR A 42 2.96 4.65 -6.07
CA THR A 42 2.71 5.26 -4.76
C THR A 42 2.57 4.20 -3.67
N ALA A 43 1.78 3.15 -3.91
CA ALA A 43 1.62 2.04 -2.97
C ALA A 43 2.95 1.33 -2.67
N MET A 44 3.77 1.08 -3.70
CA MET A 44 5.12 0.51 -3.51
C MET A 44 6.03 1.42 -2.68
N ALA A 45 5.98 2.73 -2.94
CA ALA A 45 6.77 3.70 -2.18
C ALA A 45 6.32 3.77 -0.72
N GLU A 46 5.01 3.71 -0.44
CA GLU A 46 4.49 3.68 0.93
C GLU A 46 4.92 2.42 1.67
N ASP A 47 4.81 1.24 1.06
CA ASP A 47 5.23 -0.04 1.66
C ASP A 47 6.73 -0.07 2.00
N GLU A 48 7.60 0.38 1.09
CA GLU A 48 9.04 0.45 1.36
C GLU A 48 9.38 1.46 2.47
N VAL A 49 8.69 2.60 2.49
CA VAL A 49 8.86 3.61 3.54
C VAL A 49 8.40 3.05 4.90
N ILE A 50 7.27 2.33 4.93
CA ILE A 50 6.79 1.66 6.14
C ILE A 50 7.81 0.63 6.62
N ALA A 51 8.32 -0.24 5.74
CA ALA A 51 9.33 -1.25 6.08
C ALA A 51 10.62 -0.61 6.63
N ALA A 52 11.05 0.52 6.06
CA ALA A 52 12.20 1.27 6.55
C ALA A 52 11.93 1.99 7.89
N LEU A 53 10.67 2.30 8.21
CA LEU A 53 10.25 2.95 9.46
C LEU A 53 9.94 1.97 10.58
N VAL A 54 9.74 0.67 10.32
CA VAL A 54 9.63 -0.36 11.36
C VAL A 54 10.79 -0.29 12.37
N PRO A 55 12.07 -0.27 11.98
CA PRO A 55 13.17 -0.16 12.94
C PRO A 55 13.13 1.16 13.74
N VAL A 56 12.59 2.24 13.17
CA VAL A 56 12.39 3.51 13.90
C VAL A 56 11.31 3.34 14.96
N CYS A 57 10.17 2.71 14.63
CA CYS A 57 9.13 2.40 15.60
C CYS A 57 9.66 1.54 16.76
N LEU A 58 10.49 0.53 16.44
CA LEU A 58 11.12 -0.31 17.46
C LEU A 58 12.08 0.48 18.35
N GLU A 59 12.86 1.40 17.80
CA GLU A 59 13.76 2.23 18.59
C GLU A 59 12.99 3.21 19.50
N ILE A 60 11.95 3.86 18.98
CA ILE A 60 11.05 4.71 19.79
C ILE A 60 10.47 3.90 20.94
N SER A 61 9.95 2.70 20.66
CA SER A 61 9.43 1.79 21.70
C SER A 61 10.47 1.38 22.74
N ARG A 62 11.77 1.33 22.39
CA ARG A 62 12.87 0.96 23.32
C ARG A 62 13.22 2.12 24.24
N THR A 63 13.18 3.34 23.71
CA THR A 63 13.45 4.55 24.47
C THR A 63 12.25 5.03 25.30
N ASP A 64 11.07 4.47 25.07
CA ASP A 64 9.85 4.83 25.79
C ASP A 64 9.88 4.36 27.26
N PRO A 65 9.78 5.28 28.24
CA PRO A 65 9.77 4.91 29.66
C PRO A 65 8.56 4.06 30.07
N ASN A 66 7.45 4.13 29.33
CA ASN A 66 6.23 3.38 29.56
C ASN A 66 6.12 2.12 28.69
N ARG A 67 7.20 1.72 27.98
CA ARG A 67 7.23 0.56 27.08
C ARG A 67 6.51 -0.67 27.64
N VAL A 68 6.80 -1.05 28.89
CA VAL A 68 6.24 -2.26 29.50
C VAL A 68 4.72 -2.16 29.65
N ALA A 69 4.21 -1.02 30.12
CA ALA A 69 2.78 -0.78 30.28
C ALA A 69 2.07 -0.72 28.91
N GLN A 70 2.70 -0.10 27.91
CA GLN A 70 2.15 0.00 26.57
C GLN A 70 2.13 -1.35 25.85
N ILE A 71 3.20 -2.15 25.94
CA ILE A 71 3.23 -3.52 25.39
C ILE A 71 2.16 -4.40 26.06
N ALA A 72 1.96 -4.27 27.37
CA ALA A 72 0.90 -5.00 28.06
C ALA A 72 -0.50 -4.62 27.54
N ALA A 73 -0.78 -3.32 27.38
CA ALA A 73 -2.03 -2.82 26.80
C ALA A 73 -2.25 -3.30 25.35
N ILE A 74 -1.19 -3.33 24.54
CA ILE A 74 -1.26 -3.84 23.16
C ILE A 74 -1.56 -5.35 23.17
N ARG A 75 -0.97 -6.13 24.07
CA ARG A 75 -1.24 -7.57 24.18
C ARG A 75 -2.68 -7.87 24.60
N GLU A 76 -3.21 -7.08 25.54
CA GLU A 76 -4.57 -7.22 26.07
C GLU A 76 -5.64 -6.78 25.06
N ALA A 77 -5.31 -5.84 24.18
CA ALA A 77 -6.20 -5.41 23.11
C ALA A 77 -6.44 -6.51 22.05
N SER A 78 -7.67 -6.53 21.52
CA SER A 78 -8.03 -7.39 20.38
C SER A 78 -7.23 -7.02 19.14
N THR A 79 -6.97 -7.95 18.22
CA THR A 79 -6.12 -7.74 17.02
C THR A 79 -6.46 -6.47 16.24
N SER A 80 -7.75 -6.16 16.09
CA SER A 80 -8.22 -4.94 15.41
C SER A 80 -7.90 -3.65 16.18
N GLN A 81 -7.84 -3.74 17.50
CA GLN A 81 -7.64 -2.63 18.43
C GLN A 81 -6.17 -2.43 18.81
N ARG A 82 -5.32 -3.47 18.70
CA ARG A 82 -3.86 -3.38 18.92
C ARG A 82 -3.24 -2.25 18.11
N ARG A 83 -3.63 -2.13 16.83
CA ARG A 83 -3.18 -1.04 15.95
C ARG A 83 -3.54 0.34 16.51
N ASN A 84 -4.75 0.51 17.03
CA ASN A 84 -5.17 1.79 17.60
C ASN A 84 -4.36 2.12 18.85
N VAL A 85 -4.12 1.15 19.73
CA VAL A 85 -3.27 1.34 20.91
C VAL A 85 -1.86 1.78 20.50
N VAL A 86 -1.26 1.13 19.50
CA VAL A 86 0.06 1.53 18.97
C VAL A 86 0.05 2.94 18.37
N MET A 87 -1.01 3.34 17.68
CA MET A 87 -1.15 4.71 17.19
C MET A 87 -1.29 5.73 18.32
N GLU A 88 -2.01 5.40 19.40
CA GLU A 88 -2.16 6.25 20.58
C GLU A 88 -0.85 6.44 21.35
N THR A 89 0.05 5.45 21.32
CA THR A 89 1.40 5.57 21.89
C THR A 89 2.30 6.55 21.13
N GLY A 90 1.95 6.88 19.87
CA GLY A 90 2.77 7.67 18.97
C GLY A 90 3.92 6.90 18.31
N TRP A 91 4.10 5.60 18.57
CA TRP A 91 5.18 4.81 17.97
C TRP A 91 5.02 4.64 16.46
N ALA A 92 3.79 4.70 15.95
CA ALA A 92 3.47 4.61 14.52
C ALA A 92 3.35 5.97 13.81
N THR A 93 3.93 7.03 14.36
CA THR A 93 3.94 8.36 13.72
C THR A 93 5.22 8.53 12.91
N MET A 94 5.08 8.77 11.60
CA MET A 94 6.25 9.02 10.74
C MET A 94 6.90 10.37 11.08
N PRO A 95 8.24 10.47 11.07
CA PRO A 95 8.91 11.76 11.20
C PRO A 95 8.44 12.75 10.13
N GLY A 96 7.89 13.89 10.53
CA GLY A 96 7.34 14.90 9.61
C GLY A 96 5.89 14.67 9.16
N SER A 97 5.20 13.66 9.69
CA SER A 97 3.76 13.46 9.53
C SER A 97 2.97 14.17 10.62
N ASP A 98 1.77 14.66 10.27
CA ASP A 98 0.82 15.27 11.22
C ASP A 98 0.03 14.22 12.03
N GLY A 99 0.19 12.93 11.73
CA GLY A 99 -0.57 11.87 12.41
C GLY A 99 0.01 10.46 12.29
N PRO A 100 -0.53 9.51 13.09
CA PRO A 100 -0.09 8.12 13.09
C PRO A 100 -0.55 7.38 11.83
N ASN A 101 0.30 6.49 11.31
CA ASN A 101 0.04 5.66 10.13
C ASN A 101 -0.39 4.25 10.57
N ARG A 102 -1.51 3.77 10.04
CA ARG A 102 -2.10 2.46 10.39
C ARG A 102 -1.25 1.28 9.95
N ASP A 103 -0.63 1.37 8.78
CA ASP A 103 0.16 0.30 8.19
C ASP A 103 1.52 0.21 8.90
N LEU A 104 2.10 1.35 9.28
CA LEU A 104 3.24 1.39 10.19
C LEU A 104 2.91 0.80 11.57
N ALA A 105 1.72 1.07 12.12
CA ALA A 105 1.30 0.48 13.38
C ALA A 105 1.18 -1.05 13.28
N GLN A 106 0.67 -1.57 12.16
CA GLN A 106 0.60 -3.01 11.89
C GLN A 106 2.00 -3.63 11.81
N ALA A 107 2.88 -3.07 10.98
CA ALA A 107 4.23 -3.59 10.77
C ALA A 107 5.07 -3.51 12.06
N CYS A 108 4.86 -2.47 12.89
CA CYS A 108 5.52 -2.36 14.18
C CYS A 108 5.05 -3.42 15.19
N ILE A 109 3.76 -3.76 15.22
CA ILE A 109 3.24 -4.86 16.06
C ILE A 109 3.91 -6.18 15.69
N GLU A 110 4.07 -6.44 14.39
CA GLU A 110 4.74 -7.64 13.87
C GLU A 110 6.21 -7.67 14.30
N GLY A 111 6.91 -6.53 14.20
CA GLY A 111 8.31 -6.41 14.65
C GLY A 111 8.51 -6.45 16.17
N LEU A 112 7.47 -6.18 16.97
CA LEU A 112 7.54 -6.23 18.44
C LEU A 112 7.53 -7.67 18.99
N GLU A 113 7.33 -8.68 18.12
CA GLU A 113 7.28 -10.11 18.49
C GLU A 113 6.43 -10.35 19.74
N LEU A 114 5.23 -9.76 19.77
CA LEU A 114 4.37 -9.78 20.96
C LEU A 114 4.02 -11.19 21.45
N ASP A 115 4.14 -12.21 20.59
CA ASP A 115 3.82 -13.61 20.84
C ASP A 115 5.03 -14.45 21.28
N ALA A 116 6.25 -13.88 21.38
CA ALA A 116 7.47 -14.61 21.72
C ALA A 116 7.72 -14.82 23.24
N SER A 117 6.70 -14.67 24.09
CA SER A 117 6.82 -14.83 25.56
C SER A 117 5.93 -15.93 26.11
#